data_AF-A0A2Z5J9J6-F1
#
_entry.id   AF-A0A2Z5J9J6-F1
#
_cell.length_a   1.000
_cell.length_b   1.000
_cell.length_c   1.000
_cell.angle_alpha   90.00
_cell.angle_beta   90.00
_cell.angle_gamma   90.00
#
_symmetry.space_group_name_H-M   'P 1'
#
loop_
_entity.id
_entity.type
_entity.pdbx_description
1 polymer ?
#
loop_
_entity_poly.entity_id
_entity_poly.type
_entity_poly.pdbx_seq_one_letter_code
_entity_poly.pdbx_strand_id
1 'polypeptide(L)' 'MSPRTLIRSVTHRITQHPDADVTYEAECLSCKWATQPSTDLEAVDVECMSHAGRSNHRGFRRVVTGFAFVVRDGE' A
#
# COMPACT_ATOMS: atom_id res chain seq x y z
N MET A 1 -7.54 44.64 28.20
CA MET A 1 -6.89 43.69 27.28
C MET A 1 -7.92 43.24 26.26
N SER A 2 -7.64 43.36 24.96
CA SER A 2 -8.51 42.85 23.90
C SER A 2 -8.04 41.44 23.51
N PRO A 3 -8.93 40.43 23.39
CA PRO A 3 -8.53 39.09 22.99
C PRO A 3 -7.96 39.09 21.56
N ARG A 4 -6.82 38.43 21.36
CA ARG A 4 -6.24 38.18 20.04
C ARG A 4 -6.33 36.68 19.76
N THR A 5 -6.96 36.31 18.64
CA THR A 5 -6.98 34.93 18.16
C THR A 5 -5.71 34.65 17.36
N LEU A 6 -5.03 33.54 17.66
CA LEU A 6 -3.93 33.02 16.86
C LEU A 6 -4.40 31.79 16.09
N ILE A 7 -4.25 31.81 14.76
CA ILE A 7 -4.48 30.65 13.89
C ILE A 7 -3.12 30.06 13.56
N ARG A 8 -2.91 28.79 13.90
CA ARG A 8 -1.69 28.05 13.57
C ARG A 8 -2.01 26.98 12.51
N SER A 9 -1.24 26.95 11.44
CA SER A 9 -1.25 25.83 10.50
C SER A 9 -0.58 24.61 11.14
N VAL A 10 -1.19 23.44 10.98
CA VAL A 10 -0.63 22.15 11.41
C VAL A 10 -0.41 21.30 10.18
N THR A 11 0.82 20.81 10.00
CA THR A 11 1.14 19.88 8.93
C THR A 11 0.50 18.53 9.24
N HIS A 12 -0.20 17.98 8.26
CA HIS A 12 -0.80 16.64 8.34
C HIS A 12 -0.09 15.72 7.34
N ARG A 13 0.04 14.45 7.70
CA ARG A 13 0.61 13.39 6.84
C ARG A 13 -0.36 12.20 6.78
N ILE A 14 -0.45 11.55 5.63
CA ILE A 14 -1.10 10.25 5.50
C ILE A 14 -0.09 9.15 5.83
N THR A 15 -0.49 8.23 6.69
CA THR A 15 0.27 7.02 7.04
C THR A 15 -0.63 5.80 6.94
N GLN A 16 -0.05 4.61 6.88
CA GLN A 16 -0.81 3.38 7.08
C GLN A 16 -1.21 3.26 8.55
N HIS A 17 -2.43 2.78 8.82
CA HIS A 17 -2.89 2.50 10.17
C HIS A 17 -2.06 1.37 10.79
N PRO A 18 -1.48 1.55 11.98
CA PRO A 18 -0.53 0.58 12.56
C PRO A 18 -1.19 -0.77 12.90
N ASP A 19 -2.46 -0.76 13.30
CA ASP A 19 -3.19 -1.98 13.69
C ASP A 19 -4.06 -2.56 12.56
N ALA A 20 -3.90 -2.09 11.33
CA ALA A 20 -4.67 -2.60 10.21
C ALA A 20 -3.74 -3.29 9.21
N ASP A 21 -4.03 -4.57 8.96
CA ASP A 21 -3.32 -5.33 7.95
C ASP A 21 -3.50 -4.73 6.56
N VAL A 22 -2.51 -5.01 5.72
CA VAL A 22 -2.52 -4.73 4.29
C VAL A 22 -2.79 -6.00 3.52
N THR A 23 -3.54 -5.89 2.43
CA THR A 23 -3.72 -6.96 1.47
C THR A 23 -2.94 -6.62 0.20
N TYR A 24 -2.16 -7.57 -0.27
CA TYR A 24 -1.36 -7.52 -1.48
C TYR A 24 -1.95 -8.43 -2.55
N GLU A 25 -2.01 -7.91 -3.77
CA GLU A 25 -2.43 -8.63 -4.97
C GLU A 25 -1.50 -8.26 -6.12
N ALA A 26 -1.30 -9.19 -7.05
CA ALA A 26 -0.56 -8.92 -8.27
C ALA A 26 -1.24 -9.52 -9.51
N GLU A 27 -1.11 -8.82 -10.63
CA GLU A 27 -1.61 -9.24 -11.94
C GLU A 27 -0.49 -9.17 -12.96
N CYS A 28 -0.41 -10.15 -13.86
CA CYS A 28 0.53 -10.11 -14.97
C CYS A 28 0.08 -9.08 -16.01
N LEU A 29 0.99 -8.23 -16.48
CA LEU A 29 0.69 -7.25 -17.53
C LEU A 29 0.66 -7.85 -18.95
N SER A 30 1.05 -9.12 -19.09
CA SER A 30 1.15 -9.80 -20.39
C SER A 30 0.10 -10.89 -20.60
N CYS A 31 -0.58 -11.35 -19.55
CA CYS A 31 -1.65 -12.34 -19.64
C CYS A 31 -2.64 -12.21 -18.46
N LYS A 32 -3.68 -13.04 -18.41
CA LYS A 32 -4.75 -12.96 -17.40
C LYS A 32 -4.41 -13.60 -16.04
N TRP A 33 -3.14 -13.85 -15.78
CA TRP A 33 -2.72 -14.44 -14.51
C TRP A 33 -2.80 -13.39 -13.38
N ALA A 34 -3.26 -13.81 -12.21
CA ALA A 34 -3.32 -13.02 -11.00
C ALA A 34 -3.05 -13.89 -9.76
N THR A 35 -2.50 -13.30 -8.71
CA THR A 35 -2.30 -13.99 -7.42
C THR A 35 -3.60 -14.06 -6.63
N GLN A 36 -3.65 -14.96 -5.66
CA GLN A 36 -4.63 -14.85 -4.58
C GLN A 36 -4.25 -13.65 -3.68
N PRO A 37 -5.22 -12.82 -3.23
CA PRO A 37 -4.94 -11.78 -2.24
C PRO A 37 -4.35 -12.37 -0.96
N SER A 38 -3.31 -11.72 -0.42
CA SER A 38 -2.59 -12.17 0.78
C SER A 38 -2.12 -11.00 1.64
N THR A 39 -2.00 -11.20 2.96
CA THR A 39 -1.34 -10.25 3.86
C THR A 39 0.18 -10.40 3.85
N ASP A 40 0.70 -11.46 3.23
CA ASP A 40 2.12 -11.73 3.06
C ASP A 40 2.60 -11.29 1.67
N LEU A 41 3.38 -10.20 1.64
CA LEU A 41 3.98 -9.68 0.41
C LEU A 41 4.99 -10.65 -0.21
N GLU A 42 5.77 -11.36 0.60
CA GLU A 42 6.78 -12.28 0.09
C GLU A 42 6.13 -13.45 -0.64
N ALA A 43 5.01 -13.95 -0.13
CA ALA A 43 4.22 -14.98 -0.80
C ALA A 43 3.74 -14.52 -2.20
N VAL A 44 3.20 -13.30 -2.31
CA VAL A 44 2.77 -12.71 -3.59
C VAL A 44 3.95 -12.55 -4.55
N ASP A 45 5.12 -12.17 -4.05
CA ASP A 45 6.33 -12.01 -4.86
C ASP A 45 6.89 -13.35 -5.35
N VAL A 46 6.84 -14.40 -4.52
CA VAL A 46 7.19 -15.77 -4.92
C VAL A 46 6.27 -16.29 -6.02
N GLU A 47 4.96 -16.00 -5.94
CA GLU A 47 4.02 -16.32 -7.01
C GLU A 47 4.36 -15.60 -8.32
N CYS A 48 4.70 -14.30 -8.26
CA CYS A 48 5.14 -13.54 -9.43
C CYS A 48 6.42 -14.10 -10.05
N MET A 49 7.43 -14.42 -9.22
CA MET A 49 8.69 -15.02 -9.68
C MET A 49 8.47 -16.39 -10.32
N SER A 50 7.58 -17.21 -9.72
CA SER A 50 7.21 -18.52 -10.25
C SER A 50 6.52 -18.41 -11.61
N HIS A 51 5.61 -17.45 -11.77
CA HIS A 51 4.96 -17.15 -13.05
C HIS A 51 5.97 -16.65 -14.10
N ALA A 52 6.85 -15.73 -13.73
CA ALA A 52 7.90 -15.21 -14.60
C ALA A 52 8.84 -16.32 -15.08
N GLY A 53 9.24 -17.24 -14.20
CA GLY A 53 10.08 -18.39 -14.55
C GLY A 53 9.44 -19.36 -15.55
N ARG A 54 8.11 -19.48 -15.54
CA ARG A 54 7.36 -20.38 -16.44
C ARG A 54 6.95 -19.75 -17.77
N SER A 55 6.81 -18.43 -17.82
CA SER A 55 6.24 -17.71 -18.97
C SER A 55 7.16 -16.67 -19.60
N ASN A 56 8.27 -16.32 -18.94
CA ASN A 56 9.14 -15.18 -19.27
C ASN A 56 8.41 -13.81 -19.24
N HIS A 57 7.22 -13.72 -18.63
CA HIS A 57 6.54 -12.45 -18.39
C HIS A 57 7.14 -11.74 -17.18
N ARG A 58 7.62 -10.50 -17.35
CA ARG A 58 8.39 -9.78 -16.31
C ARG A 58 7.69 -8.55 -15.73
N GLY A 59 6.56 -8.15 -16.31
CA GLY A 59 5.78 -7.00 -15.86
C GLY A 59 4.57 -7.44 -15.04
N PHE A 60 4.44 -6.88 -13.83
CA PHE A 60 3.33 -7.14 -12.92
C PHE A 60 2.76 -5.83 -12.38
N ARG A 61 1.43 -5.72 -12.34
CA ARG A 61 0.71 -4.68 -11.60
C ARG A 61 0.52 -5.19 -10.18
N ARG A 62 0.98 -4.43 -9.18
CA ARG A 62 0.72 -4.72 -7.76
C ARG A 62 -0.38 -3.79 -7.24
N VAL A 63 -1.35 -4.35 -6.53
CA VAL A 63 -2.37 -3.60 -5.80
C VAL A 63 -2.12 -3.82 -4.31
N VAL A 64 -2.09 -2.74 -3.55
CA VAL A 64 -1.96 -2.76 -2.09
C VAL A 64 -3.18 -2.08 -1.52
N THR A 65 -3.95 -2.82 -0.74
CA THR A 65 -5.16 -2.34 -0.07
C THR A 65 -4.89 -2.29 1.42
N GLY A 66 -5.02 -1.11 2.02
CA GLY A 66 -4.84 -0.92 3.46
C GLY A 66 -5.61 0.29 3.95
N PHE A 67 -5.67 0.45 5.27
CA PHE A 67 -6.31 1.60 5.89
C PHE A 67 -5.34 2.76 6.03
N ALA A 68 -5.69 3.89 5.45
CA ALA A 68 -4.95 5.13 5.58
C ALA A 68 -5.46 5.93 6.79
N PHE A 69 -4.53 6.46 7.58
CA PHE A 69 -4.81 7.33 8.71
C PHE A 69 -4.08 8.66 8.55
N VAL A 70 -4.71 9.76 8.95
CA VAL A 70 -4.12 11.11 8.90
C VAL A 70 -3.56 11.43 10.28
N VAL A 71 -2.25 11.65 10.36
CA VAL A 71 -1.55 12.09 11.58
C VAL A 71 -1.16 13.56 11.47
N ARG A 72 -1.00 14.21 12.62
CA ARG A 72 -0.40 15.54 12.73
C ARG A 72 1.09 15.40 13.01
N ASP A 73 1.88 16.30 12.45
CA ASP A 73 3.31 16.34 12.74
C ASP A 73 3.54 16.73 14.22
N GLY A 74 4.16 15.83 14.99
CA GLY A 74 4.43 15.99 16.43
C GLY A 74 3.41 15.36 17.39
N GLU A 75 2.45 14.58 16.88
CA GLU A 75 1.61 13.65 17.68
C GLU A 75 2.26 12.26 17.78
#